data_AF-A0A2U9T135-F1
#
_entry.id   AF-A0A2U9T135-F1
#
_cell.length_a   1.000
_cell.length_b   1.000
_cell.length_c   1.000
_cell.angle_alpha   90.00
_cell.angle_beta   90.00
_cell.angle_gamma   90.00
#
_symmetry.space_group_name_H-M   'P 1'
#
loop_
_entity.id
_entity.type
_entity.pdbx_description
1 polymer ?
#
loop_
_entity_poly.entity_id
_entity_poly.type
_entity_poly.pdbx_seq_one_letter_code
_entity_poly.pdbx_strand_id
1 'polypeptide(L)'
;MTTTCTHLGEARILTTDKDYCEECVKSGSQWVHLRLCLTCGHVGCCDSSPNRHASRHFHETGHPLARSIEPGERWVWCYADDVMAGEIAS
;
A
#
# COMPACT_ATOMS: atom_id res chain seq x y z
N MET A 1 10.82 2.21 -19.49
CA MET A 1 9.50 1.83 -20.03
C MET A 1 8.51 1.99 -18.89
N THR A 2 7.56 2.92 -19.00
CA THR A 2 6.50 3.09 -17.99
C THR A 2 5.51 1.96 -18.19
N THR A 3 5.61 0.90 -17.38
CA THR A 3 4.63 -0.19 -17.40
C THR A 3 3.27 0.41 -17.07
N THR A 4 2.38 0.42 -18.06
CA THR A 4 1.06 1.03 -17.92
C THR A 4 0.18 0.04 -17.17
N CYS A 5 -0.03 0.31 -15.88
CA CYS A 5 -0.96 -0.44 -15.05
C CYS A 5 -2.40 -0.01 -15.38
N THR A 6 -3.28 -0.96 -15.68
CA THR A 6 -4.71 -0.67 -15.95
C THR A 6 -5.53 -0.49 -14.68
N HIS A 7 -5.00 -0.90 -13.53
CA HIS A 7 -5.71 -0.89 -12.25
C HIS A 7 -5.83 0.50 -11.62
N LEU A 8 -5.06 1.52 -12.07
CA LEU A 8 -5.02 2.84 -11.42
C LEU A 8 -6.41 3.51 -11.27
N GLY A 9 -7.34 3.22 -12.18
CA GLY A 9 -8.73 3.69 -12.12
C GLY A 9 -9.58 3.08 -11.00
N GLU A 10 -9.09 2.05 -10.31
CA GLU A 10 -9.76 1.41 -9.16
C GLU A 10 -9.47 2.11 -7.83
N ALA A 11 -8.54 3.07 -7.81
CA ALA A 11 -8.23 3.85 -6.63
C ALA A 11 -9.44 4.69 -6.18
N ARG A 12 -9.88 4.50 -4.93
CA ARG A 12 -11.03 5.19 -4.32
C ARG A 12 -10.67 5.98 -3.07
N ILE A 13 -9.72 5.48 -2.29
CA ILE A 13 -9.30 6.05 -1.00
C ILE A 13 -7.87 6.51 -1.15
N LEU A 14 -7.66 7.83 -1.23
CA LEU A 14 -6.35 8.40 -1.54
C LEU A 14 -5.59 8.87 -0.29
N THR A 15 -6.29 9.10 0.81
CA THR A 15 -5.74 9.64 2.05
C THR A 15 -6.16 8.81 3.25
N THR A 16 -5.36 8.90 4.31
CA THR A 16 -5.64 8.30 5.61
C THR A 16 -4.96 9.13 6.69
N ASP A 17 -5.55 9.14 7.88
CA ASP A 17 -4.97 9.65 9.12
C ASP A 17 -4.18 8.59 9.90
N LYS A 18 -4.22 7.33 9.45
CA LYS A 18 -3.49 6.22 10.07
C LYS A 18 -1.99 6.28 9.70
N ASP A 19 -1.17 6.31 10.73
CA ASP A 19 0.30 6.31 10.67
C ASP A 19 0.92 5.04 11.30
N TYR A 20 0.13 3.97 11.41
CA TYR A 20 0.55 2.69 11.96
C TYR A 20 -0.04 1.51 11.20
N CYS A 21 0.63 0.35 11.29
CA CYS A 21 0.10 -0.94 10.84
C CYS A 21 -0.57 -1.65 12.01
N GLU A 22 -1.89 -1.86 11.92
CA GLU A 22 -2.71 -2.39 13.01
C GLU A 22 -2.25 -3.78 13.46
N GLU A 23 -1.90 -4.65 12.53
CA GLU A 23 -1.44 -6.01 12.80
C GLU A 23 -0.06 -6.02 13.47
N CYS A 24 0.84 -5.13 13.08
CA CYS A 24 2.14 -5.01 13.74
C CYS A 24 1.97 -4.51 15.19
N VAL A 25 1.07 -3.56 15.43
CA VAL A 25 0.74 -3.09 16.79
C VAL A 25 0.20 -4.25 17.63
N LYS A 26 -0.74 -5.03 17.08
CA LYS A 26 -1.33 -6.20 17.77
C LYS A 26 -0.28 -7.27 18.08
N SER A 27 0.68 -7.50 17.19
CA SER A 27 1.75 -8.49 17.38
C SER A 27 2.97 -7.96 18.15
N GLY A 28 2.99 -6.67 18.53
CA GLY A 28 4.16 -6.04 19.16
C GLY A 28 5.39 -5.98 18.24
N SER A 29 5.19 -5.99 16.92
CA SER A 29 6.25 -5.99 15.93
C SER A 29 6.54 -4.59 15.38
N GLN A 30 7.77 -4.38 14.92
CA GLN A 30 8.17 -3.16 14.23
C GLN A 30 7.92 -3.27 12.71
N TRP A 31 7.87 -2.13 12.04
CA TRP A 31 7.81 -2.01 10.59
C TRP A 31 8.81 -0.95 10.09
N VAL A 32 9.07 -0.97 8.78
CA VAL A 32 9.99 -0.01 8.14
C VAL A 32 9.19 1.15 7.54
N HIS A 33 8.26 0.84 6.63
CA HIS A 33 7.40 1.81 5.97
C HIS A 33 5.97 1.30 5.86
N LEU A 34 5.03 2.21 5.62
CA LEU A 34 3.61 1.91 5.52
C LEU A 34 3.08 2.07 4.09
N ARG A 35 2.00 1.33 3.83
CA ARG A 35 1.30 1.30 2.56
C ARG A 35 -0.20 1.41 2.82
N LEU A 36 -0.84 2.37 2.18
CA LEU A 36 -2.29 2.55 2.19
C LEU A 36 -2.91 1.83 0.98
N CYS A 37 -3.80 0.89 1.24
CA CYS A 37 -4.62 0.28 0.20
C CYS A 37 -5.61 1.30 -0.37
N LEU A 38 -5.53 1.54 -1.68
CA LEU A 38 -6.35 2.55 -2.34
C LEU A 38 -7.80 2.09 -2.60
N THR A 39 -8.12 0.81 -2.38
CA THR A 39 -9.47 0.26 -2.56
C THR A 39 -10.31 0.35 -1.28
N CYS A 40 -9.72 0.00 -0.12
CA CYS A 40 -10.46 -0.14 1.14
C CYS A 40 -9.89 0.67 2.32
N GLY A 41 -8.78 1.39 2.14
CA GLY A 41 -8.20 2.25 3.18
C GLY A 41 -7.40 1.53 4.27
N HIS A 42 -7.14 0.22 4.10
CA HIS A 42 -6.30 -0.54 5.01
C HIS A 42 -4.84 -0.05 4.98
N VAL A 43 -4.18 0.05 6.14
CA VAL A 43 -2.76 0.43 6.25
C VAL A 43 -1.93 -0.76 6.72
N GLY A 44 -1.07 -1.24 5.84
CA GLY A 44 -0.18 -2.37 6.08
C GLY A 44 1.30 -1.96 6.02
N CYS A 45 2.16 -2.70 6.72
CA CYS A 45 3.62 -2.55 6.57
C CYS A 45 4.10 -3.08 5.21
N CYS A 46 5.11 -2.43 4.64
CA CYS A 46 5.65 -2.74 3.32
C CYS A 46 6.36 -4.09 3.25
N ASP A 47 6.70 -4.53 2.04
CA ASP A 47 7.36 -5.81 1.77
C ASP A 47 8.80 -5.91 2.28
N SER A 48 9.45 -4.78 2.56
CA SER A 48 10.75 -4.73 3.25
C SER A 48 10.62 -4.86 4.77
N SER A 49 9.40 -4.79 5.32
CA SER A 49 9.15 -5.05 6.74
C SER A 49 9.07 -6.55 7.00
N PRO A 50 9.39 -7.04 8.21
CA PRO A 50 9.41 -8.48 8.51
C PRO A 50 8.08 -9.19 8.20
N ASN A 51 6.95 -8.52 8.44
CA ASN A 51 5.62 -9.14 8.37
C ASN A 51 4.86 -8.95 7.04
N ARG A 52 5.30 -8.01 6.19
CA ARG A 52 4.76 -7.79 4.82
C ARG A 52 3.23 -7.72 4.75
N HIS A 53 2.62 -6.93 5.62
CA HIS A 53 1.16 -6.88 5.75
C HIS A 53 0.46 -6.32 4.51
N ALA A 54 1.11 -5.42 3.76
CA ALA A 54 0.55 -4.87 2.54
C ALA A 54 0.36 -5.92 1.42
N SER A 55 1.35 -6.78 1.17
CA SER A 55 1.21 -7.87 0.19
C SER A 55 0.30 -8.98 0.68
N ARG A 56 0.34 -9.33 1.97
CA ARG A 56 -0.62 -10.29 2.54
C ARG A 56 -2.05 -9.81 2.36
N HIS A 57 -2.32 -8.53 2.65
CA HIS A 57 -3.62 -7.91 2.40
C HIS A 57 -4.05 -8.05 0.94
N PHE A 58 -3.16 -7.77 -0.02
CA PHE A 58 -3.45 -8.01 -1.44
C PHE A 58 -3.81 -9.48 -1.72
N HIS A 59 -3.07 -10.44 -1.19
CA HIS A 59 -3.36 -11.87 -1.41
C HIS A 59 -4.70 -12.31 -0.82
N GLU A 60 -5.15 -11.68 0.27
CA GLU A 60 -6.40 -12.01 0.95
C GLU A 60 -7.62 -11.34 0.31
N THR A 61 -7.48 -10.09 -0.15
CA THR A 61 -8.62 -9.28 -0.62
C THR A 61 -8.64 -9.07 -2.13
N GLY A 62 -7.53 -9.30 -2.83
CA GLY A 62 -7.36 -8.98 -4.24
C GLY A 62 -7.28 -7.48 -4.53
N HIS A 63 -7.00 -6.62 -3.54
CA HIS A 63 -6.88 -5.17 -3.78
C HIS A 63 -5.52 -4.80 -4.39
N PRO A 64 -5.46 -4.47 -5.69
CA PRO A 64 -4.18 -4.48 -6.40
C PRO A 64 -3.32 -3.27 -6.07
N LEU A 65 -3.89 -2.17 -5.59
CA LEU A 65 -3.18 -0.90 -5.43
C LEU A 65 -2.90 -0.54 -3.98
N ALA A 66 -1.65 -0.19 -3.71
CA ALA A 66 -1.28 0.49 -2.48
C ALA A 66 -0.35 1.68 -2.73
N ARG A 67 -0.55 2.76 -1.99
CA ARG A 67 0.27 3.97 -2.04
C ARG A 67 1.21 4.02 -0.85
N SER A 68 2.41 4.56 -1.05
CA SER A 68 3.24 4.96 0.08
C SER A 68 2.60 6.09 0.87
N ILE A 69 2.69 6.03 2.20
CA ILE A 69 2.28 7.12 3.09
C ILE A 69 3.47 7.68 3.88
N GLU A 70 4.69 7.40 3.44
CA GLU A 70 5.89 7.98 4.02
C GLU A 70 5.99 9.47 3.69
N PRO A 71 6.55 10.29 4.59
CA PRO A 71 6.71 11.73 4.34
C PRO A 71 7.45 12.02 3.03
N GLY A 72 6.79 12.73 2.12
CA GLY A 72 7.35 13.13 0.82
C GLY A 72 7.15 12.12 -0.32
N GLU A 73 6.65 10.92 -0.03
CA GLU A 73 6.36 9.91 -1.05
C GLU A 73 4.91 10.01 -1.53
N ARG A 74 4.71 9.84 -2.85
CA ARG A 74 3.38 9.89 -3.49
C ARG A 74 3.12 8.75 -4.47
N TRP A 75 4.08 7.84 -4.60
CA TRP A 75 4.02 6.78 -5.58
C TRP A 75 3.04 5.67 -5.18
N VAL A 76 2.50 5.00 -6.18
CA VAL A 76 1.56 3.89 -6.09
C VAL A 76 2.19 2.64 -6.66
N TRP A 77 2.07 1.54 -5.92
CA TRP A 77 2.44 0.21 -6.36
C TRP A 77 1.21 -0.60 -6.73
N CYS A 78 1.30 -1.32 -7.84
CA CYS A 78 0.36 -2.36 -8.21
C CYS A 78 0.97 -3.72 -7.88
N TYR A 79 0.38 -4.43 -6.92
CA TYR A 79 0.77 -5.78 -6.54
C TYR A 79 0.41 -6.82 -7.61
N ALA A 80 -0.66 -6.60 -8.38
CA ALA A 80 -1.07 -7.52 -9.43
C ALA A 80 -0.09 -7.54 -10.61
N ASP A 81 0.43 -6.36 -10.98
CA ASP A 81 1.33 -6.18 -12.11
C ASP A 81 2.82 -6.13 -11.70
N ASP A 82 3.10 -6.11 -10.39
CA ASP A 82 4.44 -5.94 -9.80
C ASP A 82 5.19 -4.71 -10.32
N VAL A 83 4.49 -3.58 -10.46
CA VAL A 83 5.05 -2.33 -10.99
C VAL A 83 4.59 -1.09 -10.23
N MET A 84 5.38 -0.02 -10.37
CA MET A 84 4.96 1.33 -10.01
C MET A 84 3.88 1.81 -11.00
N ALA A 85 2.64 1.93 -10.51
CA ALA A 85 1.47 2.28 -11.31
C ALA A 85 1.37 3.78 -11.62
N GLY A 86 1.99 4.64 -10.78
CA GLY A 86 1.98 6.09 -10.94
C GLY A 86 2.20 6.81 -9.62
N GLU A 87 1.82 8.09 -9.57
CA GLU A 87 1.79 8.91 -8.35
C GLU A 87 0.40 9.49 -8.12
N ILE A 88 -0.02 9.60 -6.86
CA ILE A 88 -1.27 10.25 -6.46
C ILE A 88 -0.97 11.30 -5.40
N ALA A 89 -1.40 12.54 -5.67
CA ALA A 89 -1.34 13.63 -4.70
C ALA A 89 -2.27 13.32 -3.52
N SER A 90 -1.72 13.44 -2.30
CA SER A 90 -2.47 13.43 -1.04
C SER A 90 -3.37 14.64 -0.93
#